data_AF-A0A813W0A7-F1
#
_entry.id   AF-A0A813W0A7-F1
#
_cell.length_a   1.000
_cell.length_b   1.000
_cell.length_c   1.000
_cell.angle_alpha   90.00
_cell.angle_beta   90.00
_cell.angle_gamma   90.00
#
_symmetry.space_group_name_H-M   'P 1'
#
loop_
_entity.id
_entity.type
_entity.pdbx_description
1 polymer ?
#
loop_
_entity_poly.entity_id
_entity_poly.type
_entity_poly.pdbx_seq_one_letter_code
_entity_poly.pdbx_strand_id
1 'polypeptide(L)'
;MEPRPVQIVTITEDHKFVLDEKKLKEILYHHKAHGKKVALVSIAGDFRKGKSFLLDFFLRYLRAKDAKDWIGKENEPLKGFDWRGGAGRHTTGMLMWSEPFLMSLPSGEEIAVLLMDTQGTFDSNSTVFENAFIFALTLLVSSVTVYNIMHNLQEDNLQHLSFFAEYGVLAIDAYQTSPFQQLSFLVRDWQFEYETPYGFEGGEEILSQRLLIRPNQHRDLELVRSRLRQCFRKVNCFLMPHPGLKVTNRRDFDGRLEDIEKDFKDQLNKLVPDIFRSDNTNFVKEINGEQITSTQLFEYFRTYCAVFASGDLPSPKAMLE
;
A
#
# COMPACT_ATOMS: atom_id res chain seq x y z
N MET A 1 -4.09 -25.52 3.68
CA MET A 1 -2.78 -24.98 4.10
C MET A 1 -3.04 -23.91 5.13
N GLU A 2 -2.13 -23.73 6.09
CA GLU A 2 -2.21 -22.59 7.00
C GLU A 2 -2.01 -21.26 6.25
N PRO A 3 -2.69 -20.19 6.68
CA PRO A 3 -2.57 -18.87 6.05
C PRO A 3 -1.15 -18.30 6.18
N ARG A 4 -0.57 -17.84 5.07
CA ARG A 4 0.84 -17.42 5.00
C ARG A 4 1.06 -16.37 3.90
N PRO A 5 2.18 -15.63 3.91
CA PRO A 5 2.53 -14.78 2.78
C PRO A 5 2.93 -15.64 1.58
N VAL A 6 2.46 -15.27 0.38
CA VAL A 6 2.70 -15.98 -0.87
C VAL A 6 3.26 -14.99 -1.88
N GLN A 7 4.46 -15.27 -2.35
CA GLN A 7 5.10 -14.44 -3.35
C GLN A 7 4.47 -14.67 -4.73
N ILE A 8 3.84 -13.62 -5.26
CA ILE A 8 3.11 -13.65 -6.53
C ILE A 8 3.90 -12.99 -7.66
N VAL A 9 4.77 -12.03 -7.36
CA VAL A 9 5.67 -11.40 -8.33
C VAL A 9 7.08 -11.53 -7.81
N THR A 10 7.99 -11.98 -8.67
CA THR A 10 9.42 -12.09 -8.41
C THR A 10 10.21 -11.24 -9.39
N ILE A 11 11.37 -10.78 -8.95
CA ILE A 11 12.37 -10.14 -9.80
C ILE A 11 13.53 -11.13 -9.92
N THR A 12 13.82 -11.53 -11.14
CA THR A 12 14.93 -12.45 -11.45
C THR A 12 16.27 -11.73 -11.41
N GLU A 13 17.37 -12.48 -11.40
CA GLU A 13 18.74 -11.92 -11.44
C GLU A 13 18.97 -11.07 -12.69
N ASP A 14 18.30 -11.37 -13.80
CA ASP A 14 18.32 -10.60 -15.04
C ASP A 14 17.39 -9.36 -15.02
N HIS A 15 16.95 -8.92 -13.85
CA HIS A 15 16.02 -7.78 -13.66
C HIS A 15 14.67 -7.92 -14.39
N LYS A 16 14.24 -9.17 -14.66
CA LYS A 16 12.92 -9.45 -15.27
C LYS A 16 11.87 -9.75 -14.22
N PHE A 17 10.69 -9.21 -14.45
CA PHE A 17 9.48 -9.46 -13.67
C PHE A 17 8.81 -10.76 -14.09
N VAL A 18 8.52 -11.61 -13.10
CA VAL A 18 7.82 -12.89 -13.33
C VAL A 18 6.63 -12.98 -12.39
N LEU A 19 5.44 -13.06 -12.99
CA LEU A 19 4.18 -13.35 -12.30
C LEU A 19 4.03 -14.86 -12.13
N ASP A 20 3.88 -15.32 -10.89
CA ASP A 20 3.49 -16.70 -10.59
C ASP A 20 1.97 -16.83 -10.69
N GLU A 21 1.47 -17.02 -11.92
CA GLU A 21 0.03 -17.12 -12.19
C GLU A 21 -0.63 -18.23 -11.37
N LYS A 22 0.07 -19.34 -11.11
CA LYS A 22 -0.47 -20.45 -10.34
C LYS A 22 -0.75 -20.02 -8.90
N LYS A 23 0.24 -19.42 -8.23
CA LYS A 23 0.08 -18.91 -6.86
C LYS A 23 -0.95 -17.79 -6.79
N LEU A 24 -0.95 -16.87 -7.75
CA LEU A 24 -1.96 -15.80 -7.78
C LEU A 24 -3.37 -16.39 -7.92
N LYS A 25 -3.54 -17.37 -8.81
CA LYS A 25 -4.82 -18.06 -9.02
C LYS A 25 -5.28 -18.79 -7.75
N GLU A 26 -4.39 -19.44 -7.02
CA GLU A 26 -4.72 -20.09 -5.73
C GLU A 26 -5.36 -19.12 -4.72
N ILE A 27 -4.94 -17.85 -4.72
CA ILE A 27 -5.48 -16.81 -3.82
C ILE A 27 -6.78 -16.23 -4.36
N LEU A 28 -6.79 -15.82 -5.63
CA LEU A 28 -7.93 -15.12 -6.23
C LEU A 28 -9.12 -16.04 -6.54
N TYR A 29 -8.88 -17.33 -6.73
CA TYR A 29 -9.92 -18.36 -6.87
C TYR A 29 -10.21 -19.11 -5.55
N HIS A 30 -9.64 -18.66 -4.43
CA HIS A 30 -9.96 -19.23 -3.12
C HIS A 30 -11.47 -19.17 -2.86
N HIS A 31 -12.05 -20.18 -2.22
CA HIS A 31 -13.51 -20.30 -2.01
C HIS A 31 -14.16 -19.08 -1.32
N LYS A 32 -13.40 -18.35 -0.50
CA LYS A 32 -13.84 -17.07 0.09
C LYS A 32 -13.92 -15.94 -0.95
N ALA A 33 -12.99 -15.87 -1.88
CA ALA A 33 -12.91 -14.78 -2.85
C ALA A 33 -13.66 -15.04 -4.16
N HIS A 34 -13.69 -16.28 -4.64
CA HIS A 34 -14.15 -16.63 -5.97
C HIS A 34 -15.56 -16.08 -6.27
N GLY A 35 -15.67 -15.28 -7.34
CA GLY A 35 -16.93 -14.68 -7.79
C GLY A 35 -17.42 -13.48 -6.98
N LYS A 36 -16.78 -13.14 -5.85
CA LYS A 36 -17.11 -11.93 -5.08
C LYS A 36 -16.36 -10.73 -5.61
N LYS A 37 -16.97 -9.54 -5.45
CA LYS A 37 -16.25 -8.27 -5.58
C LYS A 37 -15.07 -8.24 -4.61
N VAL A 38 -14.02 -7.52 -4.99
CA VAL A 38 -12.74 -7.57 -4.27
C VAL A 38 -12.26 -6.18 -3.85
N ALA A 39 -11.70 -6.08 -2.65
CA ALA A 39 -10.87 -4.97 -2.21
C ALA A 39 -9.44 -5.48 -2.03
N LEU A 40 -8.47 -4.77 -2.60
CA LEU A 40 -7.06 -5.07 -2.42
C LEU A 40 -6.39 -3.89 -1.71
N VAL A 41 -5.99 -4.12 -0.46
CA VAL A 41 -5.25 -3.14 0.35
C VAL A 41 -3.77 -3.48 0.26
N SER A 42 -2.97 -2.47 -0.05
CA SER A 42 -1.53 -2.64 -0.24
C SER A 42 -0.74 -1.60 0.50
N ILE A 43 0.47 -1.97 0.91
CA ILE A 43 1.44 -1.02 1.44
C ILE A 43 2.63 -0.94 0.49
N ALA A 44 3.03 0.29 0.15
CA ALA A 44 4.13 0.59 -0.73
C ALA A 44 5.01 1.70 -0.17
N GLY A 45 6.20 1.88 -0.73
CA GLY A 45 7.16 2.89 -0.34
C GLY A 45 8.45 2.32 0.21
N ASP A 46 9.25 3.16 0.86
CA ASP A 46 10.67 2.91 1.01
C ASP A 46 11.02 1.63 1.75
N PHE A 47 12.18 1.09 1.37
CA PHE A 47 12.77 -0.08 1.98
C PHE A 47 13.14 0.16 3.46
N ARG A 48 12.95 -0.88 4.30
CA ARG A 48 13.20 -0.89 5.76
C ARG A 48 12.36 0.05 6.62
N LYS A 49 11.19 0.49 6.14
CA LYS A 49 10.34 1.46 6.87
C LYS A 49 9.14 0.83 7.59
N GLY A 50 9.22 -0.44 7.97
CA GLY A 50 8.21 -1.11 8.80
C GLY A 50 6.86 -1.37 8.10
N LYS A 51 6.89 -1.70 6.79
CA LYS A 51 5.70 -2.01 5.99
C LYS A 51 5.00 -3.31 6.43
N SER A 52 5.73 -4.43 6.36
CA SER A 52 5.24 -5.76 6.74
C SER A 52 4.80 -5.81 8.22
N PHE A 53 5.52 -5.10 9.10
CA PHE A 53 5.11 -4.91 10.51
C PHE A 53 3.73 -4.26 10.64
N LEU A 54 3.40 -3.25 9.81
CA LEU A 54 2.08 -2.63 9.84
C LEU A 54 1.00 -3.54 9.24
N LEU A 55 1.32 -4.25 8.15
CA LEU A 55 0.38 -5.22 7.55
C LEU A 55 -0.03 -6.32 8.51
N ASP A 56 0.85 -6.73 9.43
CA ASP A 56 0.49 -7.73 10.43
C ASP A 56 -0.56 -7.21 11.43
N PHE A 57 -0.61 -5.90 11.71
CA PHE A 57 -1.72 -5.32 12.45
C PHE A 57 -3.01 -5.31 11.63
N PHE A 58 -2.93 -5.14 10.31
CA PHE A 58 -4.11 -5.25 9.45
C PHE A 58 -4.63 -6.70 9.44
N LEU A 59 -3.73 -7.69 9.45
CA LEU A 59 -4.10 -9.09 9.63
C LEU A 59 -4.80 -9.34 10.97
N ARG A 60 -4.30 -8.77 12.08
CA ARG A 60 -4.97 -8.86 13.39
C ARG A 60 -6.37 -8.27 13.34
N TYR A 61 -6.53 -7.07 12.79
CA TYR A 61 -7.84 -6.41 12.64
C TYR A 61 -8.83 -7.24 11.84
N LEU A 62 -8.43 -7.72 10.66
CA LEU A 62 -9.30 -8.53 9.80
C LEU A 62 -9.67 -9.90 10.40
N ARG A 63 -8.79 -10.48 11.24
CA ARG A 63 -9.09 -11.72 11.98
C ARG A 63 -10.02 -11.49 13.16
N ALA A 64 -10.00 -10.29 13.76
CA ALA A 64 -10.75 -9.97 14.96
C ALA A 64 -12.27 -9.78 14.72
N LYS A 65 -12.70 -9.61 13.46
CA LYS A 65 -14.14 -9.51 13.06
C LYS A 65 -14.95 -8.59 13.98
N ASP A 66 -14.54 -7.31 14.04
CA ASP A 66 -15.19 -6.25 14.83
C ASP A 66 -15.01 -6.30 16.36
N ALA A 67 -14.09 -7.14 16.88
CA ALA A 67 -13.74 -7.09 18.30
C ALA A 67 -13.16 -5.72 18.69
N LYS A 68 -13.61 -5.17 19.83
CA LYS A 68 -13.15 -3.86 20.33
C LYS A 68 -11.65 -3.86 20.69
N ASP A 69 -11.11 -5.02 21.03
CA ASP A 69 -9.71 -5.28 21.41
C ASP A 69 -8.93 -5.98 20.27
N TRP A 70 -9.26 -5.67 19.02
CA TRP A 70 -8.67 -6.29 17.82
C TRP A 70 -7.13 -6.26 17.77
N ILE A 71 -6.50 -5.28 18.43
CA ILE A 71 -5.05 -5.08 18.41
C ILE A 71 -4.28 -6.25 19.04
N GLY A 72 -4.94 -7.05 19.89
CA GLY A 72 -4.40 -8.26 20.52
C GLY A 72 -3.95 -8.04 21.96
N LYS A 73 -3.41 -9.10 22.58
CA LYS A 73 -2.93 -9.06 23.98
C LYS A 73 -1.52 -8.49 24.08
N GLU A 74 -1.19 -7.90 25.23
CA GLU A 74 0.11 -7.28 25.49
C GLU A 74 1.31 -8.21 25.25
N ASN A 75 1.16 -9.48 25.62
CA ASN A 75 2.20 -10.51 25.52
C ASN A 75 2.15 -11.37 24.24
N GLU A 76 1.26 -11.06 23.31
CA GLU A 76 1.07 -11.81 22.07
C GLU A 76 2.02 -11.35 20.97
N PRO A 77 2.90 -12.22 20.43
CA PRO A 77 3.78 -11.87 19.31
C PRO A 77 3.00 -11.54 18.04
N LEU A 78 3.54 -10.63 17.23
CA LEU A 78 2.96 -10.26 15.95
C LEU A 78 3.38 -11.27 14.88
N LYS A 79 2.40 -11.81 14.13
CA LYS A 79 2.62 -12.86 13.15
C LYS A 79 1.86 -12.57 11.87
N GLY A 80 2.52 -12.79 10.73
CA GLY A 80 1.92 -12.65 9.42
C GLY A 80 2.96 -12.67 8.32
N PHE A 81 3.12 -11.55 7.64
CA PHE A 81 4.21 -11.34 6.69
C PHE A 81 5.53 -11.37 7.44
N ASP A 82 6.56 -11.93 6.81
CA ASP A 82 7.86 -11.99 7.45
C ASP A 82 8.47 -10.58 7.59
N TRP A 83 8.80 -10.18 8.81
CA TRP A 83 9.46 -8.92 9.12
C TRP A 83 10.56 -9.13 10.15
N ARG A 84 11.63 -8.34 10.05
CA ARG A 84 12.77 -8.37 11.00
C ARG A 84 13.52 -7.05 11.00
N GLY A 85 14.25 -6.77 12.08
CA GLY A 85 15.27 -5.70 12.14
C GLY A 85 16.48 -5.93 11.20
N GLY A 86 17.42 -4.98 11.16
CA GLY A 86 18.63 -5.04 10.33
C GLY A 86 18.65 -4.10 9.12
N ALA A 87 19.77 -4.05 8.39
CA ALA A 87 19.95 -3.18 7.22
C ALA A 87 19.63 -3.88 5.87
N GLY A 88 19.71 -5.22 5.85
CA GLY A 88 19.54 -6.04 4.65
C GLY A 88 18.08 -6.25 4.23
N ARG A 89 17.91 -6.59 2.95
CA ARG A 89 16.59 -6.80 2.33
C ARG A 89 15.81 -7.95 2.93
N HIS A 90 14.48 -7.79 2.91
CA HIS A 90 13.56 -8.82 3.38
C HIS A 90 12.55 -9.18 2.29
N THR A 91 11.68 -8.23 1.92
CA THR A 91 10.63 -8.44 0.91
C THR A 91 11.17 -8.23 -0.50
N THR A 92 10.93 -9.20 -1.39
CA THR A 92 11.23 -9.10 -2.83
C THR A 92 9.97 -9.18 -3.67
N GLY A 93 9.90 -8.41 -4.76
CA GLY A 93 8.72 -8.34 -5.61
C GLY A 93 7.44 -8.00 -4.85
N MET A 94 6.40 -8.84 -4.96
CA MET A 94 5.09 -8.63 -4.33
C MET A 94 4.62 -9.92 -3.66
N LEU A 95 4.14 -9.80 -2.42
CA LEU A 95 3.58 -10.91 -1.66
C LEU A 95 2.12 -10.61 -1.33
N MET A 96 1.26 -11.60 -1.48
CA MET A 96 -0.13 -11.53 -1.04
C MET A 96 -0.36 -12.48 0.13
N TRP A 97 -1.26 -12.11 1.03
CA TRP A 97 -1.73 -13.04 2.06
C TRP A 97 -2.55 -14.16 1.40
N SER A 98 -2.27 -15.43 1.73
CA SER A 98 -2.84 -16.57 1.02
C SER A 98 -4.35 -16.76 1.22
N GLU A 99 -4.90 -16.23 2.32
CA GLU A 99 -6.30 -16.42 2.69
C GLU A 99 -7.07 -15.09 2.61
N PRO A 100 -8.02 -14.94 1.69
CA PRO A 100 -8.89 -13.77 1.64
C PRO A 100 -9.77 -13.64 2.89
N PHE A 101 -10.04 -12.41 3.28
CA PHE A 101 -11.00 -12.08 4.33
C PHE A 101 -12.35 -11.74 3.71
N LEU A 102 -13.43 -11.87 4.49
CA LEU A 102 -14.77 -11.50 4.08
C LEU A 102 -15.19 -10.27 4.87
N MET A 103 -15.82 -9.31 4.20
CA MET A 103 -16.34 -8.10 4.79
C MET A 103 -17.70 -7.77 4.20
N SER A 104 -18.64 -7.37 5.03
CA SER A 104 -19.97 -6.92 4.59
C SER A 104 -19.97 -5.41 4.36
N LEU A 105 -20.42 -5.01 3.17
CA LEU A 105 -20.70 -3.62 2.87
C LEU A 105 -22.01 -3.17 3.55
N PRO A 106 -22.26 -1.85 3.69
CA PRO A 106 -23.53 -1.32 4.20
C PRO A 106 -24.76 -1.79 3.42
N SER A 107 -24.59 -2.15 2.14
CA SER A 107 -25.63 -2.74 1.30
C SER A 107 -26.02 -4.18 1.70
N GLY A 108 -25.24 -4.81 2.59
CA GLY A 108 -25.34 -6.24 2.92
C GLY A 108 -24.59 -7.16 1.97
N GLU A 109 -23.99 -6.63 0.89
CA GLU A 109 -23.16 -7.41 -0.03
C GLU A 109 -21.84 -7.81 0.65
N GLU A 110 -21.49 -9.10 0.58
CA GLU A 110 -20.22 -9.61 1.08
C GLU A 110 -19.15 -9.54 -0.01
N ILE A 111 -18.00 -8.94 0.33
CA ILE A 111 -16.84 -8.81 -0.56
C ILE A 111 -15.63 -9.55 -0.01
N ALA A 112 -14.66 -9.82 -0.90
CA ALA A 112 -13.37 -10.37 -0.54
C ALA A 112 -12.35 -9.25 -0.28
N VAL A 113 -11.65 -9.29 0.85
CA VAL A 113 -10.58 -8.36 1.19
C VAL A 113 -9.24 -9.09 1.15
N LEU A 114 -8.30 -8.52 0.41
CA LEU A 114 -6.95 -9.04 0.19
C LEU A 114 -5.91 -8.05 0.72
N LEU A 115 -4.79 -8.58 1.20
CA LEU A 115 -3.63 -7.79 1.63
C LEU A 115 -2.42 -8.11 0.76
N MET A 116 -1.68 -7.07 0.39
CA MET A 116 -0.46 -7.20 -0.39
C MET A 116 0.69 -6.37 0.20
N ASP A 117 1.80 -7.04 0.46
CA ASP A 117 3.08 -6.42 0.80
C ASP A 117 3.92 -6.27 -0.46
N THR A 118 4.66 -5.17 -0.54
CA THR A 118 5.49 -4.86 -1.70
C THR A 118 6.93 -4.68 -1.27
N GLN A 119 7.83 -4.99 -2.19
CA GLN A 119 9.22 -4.62 -2.08
C GLN A 119 9.35 -3.11 -1.81
N GLY A 120 10.29 -2.76 -0.94
CA GLY A 120 10.60 -1.36 -0.73
C GLY A 120 11.33 -0.74 -1.90
N THR A 121 10.91 0.45 -2.29
CA THR A 121 11.59 1.27 -3.28
C THR A 121 12.94 1.76 -2.77
N PHE A 122 13.85 2.07 -3.69
CA PHE A 122 15.15 2.71 -3.43
C PHE A 122 16.11 1.92 -2.53
N ASP A 123 16.11 0.59 -2.62
CA ASP A 123 17.19 -0.21 -2.06
C ASP A 123 18.46 -0.15 -2.93
N SER A 124 19.59 -0.62 -2.40
CA SER A 124 20.89 -0.58 -3.07
C SER A 124 21.02 -1.50 -4.29
N ASN A 125 20.03 -2.35 -4.54
CA ASN A 125 20.11 -3.44 -5.52
C ASN A 125 19.04 -3.32 -6.61
N SER A 126 18.13 -2.34 -6.51
CA SER A 126 17.00 -2.17 -7.42
C SER A 126 17.18 -0.95 -8.31
N THR A 127 16.92 -1.14 -9.60
CA THR A 127 16.90 -0.07 -10.59
C THR A 127 15.67 0.83 -10.43
N VAL A 128 15.71 2.03 -11.01
CA VAL A 128 14.54 2.92 -11.11
C VAL A 128 13.40 2.24 -11.86
N PHE A 129 13.72 1.43 -12.89
CA PHE A 129 12.72 0.64 -13.62
C PHE A 129 12.01 -0.34 -12.71
N GLU A 130 12.75 -1.04 -11.85
CA GLU A 130 12.13 -2.03 -10.99
C GLU A 130 11.22 -1.42 -9.94
N ASN A 131 11.65 -0.28 -9.36
CA ASN A 131 10.84 0.48 -8.44
C ASN A 131 9.57 1.00 -9.13
N ALA A 132 9.69 1.52 -10.35
CA ALA A 132 8.56 2.00 -11.13
C ALA A 132 7.56 0.89 -11.46
N PHE A 133 8.02 -0.28 -11.89
CA PHE A 133 7.17 -1.42 -12.16
C PHE A 133 6.38 -1.85 -10.92
N ILE A 134 7.07 -2.12 -9.80
CA ILE A 134 6.42 -2.65 -8.58
C ILE A 134 5.39 -1.66 -8.06
N PHE A 135 5.74 -0.37 -8.06
CA PHE A 135 4.85 0.66 -7.56
C PHE A 135 3.67 0.89 -8.50
N ALA A 136 3.90 1.00 -9.81
CA ALA A 136 2.85 1.16 -10.81
C ALA A 136 1.86 -0.01 -10.79
N LEU A 137 2.36 -1.25 -10.79
CA LEU A 137 1.51 -2.44 -10.70
C LEU A 137 0.70 -2.44 -9.41
N THR A 138 1.28 -2.02 -8.29
CA THR A 138 0.57 -1.87 -7.02
C THR A 138 -0.58 -0.86 -7.13
N LEU A 139 -0.34 0.31 -7.73
CA LEU A 139 -1.39 1.31 -7.93
C LEU A 139 -2.53 0.79 -8.82
N LEU A 140 -2.18 0.05 -9.88
CA LEU A 140 -3.12 -0.50 -10.84
C LEU A 140 -4.05 -1.56 -10.23
N VAL A 141 -3.51 -2.46 -9.40
CA VAL A 141 -4.27 -3.60 -8.87
C VAL A 141 -4.99 -3.29 -7.56
N SER A 142 -4.50 -2.32 -6.78
CA SER A 142 -5.04 -2.01 -5.46
C SER A 142 -6.21 -1.04 -5.52
N SER A 143 -7.14 -1.18 -4.57
CA SER A 143 -8.20 -0.19 -4.33
C SER A 143 -7.78 0.84 -3.28
N VAL A 144 -7.00 0.39 -2.29
CA VAL A 144 -6.39 1.25 -1.28
C VAL A 144 -4.89 1.00 -1.25
N THR A 145 -4.10 2.03 -1.56
CA THR A 145 -2.64 2.00 -1.42
C THR A 145 -2.21 2.87 -0.25
N VAL A 146 -1.54 2.27 0.73
CA VAL A 146 -0.88 2.97 1.84
C VAL A 146 0.56 3.26 1.41
N TYR A 147 0.88 4.52 1.17
CA TYR A 147 2.23 4.96 0.84
C TYR A 147 2.98 5.33 2.12
N ASN A 148 3.83 4.41 2.57
CA ASN A 148 4.55 4.47 3.82
C ASN A 148 5.85 5.27 3.66
N ILE A 149 5.88 6.47 4.25
CA ILE A 149 6.98 7.43 4.23
C ILE A 149 7.47 7.71 5.65
N MET A 150 8.72 8.15 5.81
CA MET A 150 9.30 8.41 7.14
C MET A 150 9.44 9.90 7.41
N HIS A 151 9.19 10.29 8.64
CA HIS A 151 9.42 11.58 9.27
C HIS A 151 8.59 12.74 8.72
N ASN A 152 8.53 12.93 7.40
CA ASN A 152 7.81 14.04 6.78
C ASN A 152 7.36 13.69 5.35
N LEU A 153 6.36 14.41 4.85
CA LEU A 153 6.00 14.41 3.44
C LEU A 153 6.85 15.45 2.69
N GLN A 154 7.87 14.95 1.98
CA GLN A 154 8.86 15.75 1.26
C GLN A 154 8.56 15.79 -0.25
N GLU A 155 9.18 16.74 -0.97
CA GLU A 155 8.91 16.95 -2.39
C GLU A 155 9.37 15.77 -3.26
N ASP A 156 10.49 15.12 -2.90
CA ASP A 156 10.98 13.91 -3.56
C ASP A 156 9.96 12.76 -3.44
N ASN A 157 9.25 12.63 -2.31
CA ASN A 157 8.18 11.64 -2.18
C ASN A 157 7.04 11.92 -3.18
N LEU A 158 6.67 13.19 -3.35
CA LEU A 158 5.64 13.60 -4.31
C LEU A 158 6.09 13.39 -5.75
N GLN A 159 7.34 13.71 -6.07
CA GLN A 159 7.93 13.51 -7.40
C GLN A 159 8.00 12.02 -7.76
N HIS A 160 8.52 11.18 -6.87
CA HIS A 160 8.58 9.72 -7.08
C HIS A 160 7.19 9.12 -7.26
N LEU A 161 6.25 9.47 -6.39
CA LEU A 161 4.87 8.99 -6.51
C LEU A 161 4.22 9.46 -7.81
N SER A 162 4.38 10.73 -8.18
CA SER A 162 3.85 11.25 -9.45
C SER A 162 4.43 10.49 -10.63
N PHE A 163 5.73 10.21 -10.61
CA PHE A 163 6.40 9.45 -11.67
C PHE A 163 5.90 8.01 -11.76
N PHE A 164 5.78 7.30 -10.63
CA PHE A 164 5.25 5.94 -10.61
C PHE A 164 3.78 5.87 -11.03
N ALA A 165 2.98 6.86 -10.64
CA ALA A 165 1.60 7.00 -11.07
C ALA A 165 1.51 7.19 -12.59
N GLU A 166 2.32 8.07 -13.17
CA GLU A 166 2.37 8.25 -14.64
C GLU A 166 2.80 6.99 -15.36
N TYR A 167 3.83 6.30 -14.86
CA TYR A 167 4.27 5.04 -15.44
C TYR A 167 3.15 3.98 -15.44
N GLY A 168 2.35 3.93 -14.37
CA GLY A 168 1.17 3.08 -14.30
C GLY A 168 0.07 3.46 -15.28
N VAL A 169 -0.14 4.75 -15.52
CA VAL A 169 -1.11 5.25 -16.50
C VAL A 169 -0.78 4.80 -17.91
N LEU A 170 0.51 4.68 -18.26
CA LEU A 170 0.92 4.21 -19.59
C LEU A 170 0.48 2.76 -19.88
N ALA A 171 0.21 1.95 -18.85
CA ALA A 171 -0.29 0.59 -19.00
C ALA A 171 -1.83 0.50 -19.09
N ILE A 172 -2.54 1.64 -19.11
CA ILE A 172 -4.00 1.72 -19.21
C ILE A 172 -4.38 2.36 -20.53
N ASP A 173 -5.18 1.66 -21.35
CA ASP A 173 -5.61 2.17 -22.67
C ASP A 173 -6.47 3.44 -22.58
N ALA A 174 -7.41 3.48 -21.64
CA ALA A 174 -8.27 4.63 -21.36
C ALA A 174 -8.89 4.54 -19.96
N TYR A 175 -9.07 5.69 -19.31
CA TYR A 175 -9.82 5.82 -18.05
C TYR A 175 -10.72 7.07 -18.09
N GLN A 176 -11.86 7.03 -17.38
CA GLN A 176 -12.87 8.10 -17.46
C GLN A 176 -12.60 9.29 -16.53
N THR A 177 -12.19 9.03 -15.28
CA THR A 177 -11.98 10.07 -14.26
C THR A 177 -10.58 10.01 -13.71
N SER A 178 -10.31 9.03 -12.85
CA SER A 178 -9.01 8.79 -12.25
C SER A 178 -8.63 7.32 -12.40
N PRO A 179 -7.38 7.02 -12.81
CA PRO A 179 -6.87 5.67 -13.03
C PRO A 179 -6.76 4.87 -11.73
N PHE A 180 -6.54 5.55 -10.60
CA PHE A 180 -6.37 4.94 -9.28
C PHE A 180 -7.44 5.43 -8.31
N GLN A 181 -7.77 4.59 -7.33
CA GLN A 181 -8.82 4.89 -6.35
C GLN A 181 -8.25 5.67 -5.16
N GLN A 182 -7.90 4.99 -4.07
CA GLN A 182 -7.46 5.64 -2.85
C GLN A 182 -5.95 5.49 -2.64
N LEU A 183 -5.31 6.63 -2.37
CA LEU A 183 -3.97 6.72 -1.83
C LEU A 183 -4.03 7.28 -0.40
N SER A 184 -3.33 6.62 0.52
CA SER A 184 -3.15 7.09 1.89
C SER A 184 -1.68 7.29 2.19
N PHE A 185 -1.25 8.55 2.30
CA PHE A 185 0.07 8.83 2.83
C PHE A 185 0.12 8.46 4.31
N LEU A 186 1.06 7.60 4.68
CA LEU A 186 1.32 7.26 6.07
C LEU A 186 2.70 7.78 6.45
N VAL A 187 2.74 8.91 7.17
CA VAL A 187 3.97 9.50 7.68
C VAL A 187 4.32 8.82 9.00
N ARG A 188 5.32 7.95 8.96
CA ARG A 188 5.87 7.24 10.12
C ARG A 188 6.80 8.13 10.90
N ASP A 189 6.87 7.91 12.21
CA ASP A 189 7.80 8.62 13.09
C ASP A 189 7.67 10.15 12.97
N TRP A 190 6.43 10.65 12.90
CA TRP A 190 6.15 12.09 12.98
C TRP A 190 6.62 12.60 14.36
N GLN A 191 7.39 13.68 14.37
CA GLN A 191 8.03 14.21 15.58
C GLN A 191 7.46 15.55 16.05
N PHE A 192 6.60 16.17 15.25
CA PHE A 192 6.14 17.56 15.45
C PHE A 192 4.68 17.60 15.92
N GLU A 193 4.29 16.73 16.85
CA GLU A 193 2.91 16.68 17.39
C GLU A 193 2.46 18.03 17.96
N TYR A 194 3.40 18.78 18.54
CA TYR A 194 3.16 20.11 19.11
C TYR A 194 2.81 21.17 18.05
N GLU A 195 3.16 20.96 16.77
CA GLU A 195 2.77 21.83 15.65
C GLU A 195 1.53 21.29 14.95
N THR A 196 1.51 19.98 14.70
CA THR A 196 0.44 19.31 13.95
C THR A 196 0.16 17.95 14.58
N PRO A 197 -1.07 17.70 15.08
CA PRO A 197 -1.39 16.52 15.88
C PRO A 197 -1.28 15.22 15.08
N TYR A 198 -1.06 14.09 15.77
CA TYR A 198 -1.11 12.78 15.13
C TYR A 198 -2.49 12.45 14.53
N GLY A 199 -2.51 11.52 13.57
CA GLY A 199 -3.71 10.99 12.95
C GLY A 199 -4.09 11.68 11.63
N PHE A 200 -5.34 11.47 11.20
CA PHE A 200 -5.86 12.04 9.95
C PHE A 200 -6.05 13.55 9.98
N GLU A 201 -6.37 14.12 11.14
CA GLU A 201 -6.60 15.57 11.28
C GLU A 201 -5.34 16.37 10.92
N GLY A 202 -4.23 16.09 11.62
CA GLY A 202 -2.96 16.71 11.28
C GLY A 202 -2.41 16.25 9.93
N GLY A 203 -2.70 15.02 9.52
CA GLY A 203 -2.33 14.53 8.20
C GLY A 203 -2.97 15.35 7.08
N GLU A 204 -4.25 15.68 7.19
CA GLU A 204 -4.96 16.53 6.23
C GLU A 204 -4.37 17.94 6.16
N GLU A 205 -3.97 18.51 7.30
CA GLU A 205 -3.28 19.79 7.35
C GLU A 205 -1.96 19.75 6.56
N ILE A 206 -1.09 18.77 6.85
CA ILE A 206 0.18 18.59 6.13
C ILE A 206 -0.07 18.36 4.64
N LEU A 207 -1.00 17.49 4.29
CA LEU A 207 -1.30 17.16 2.90
C LEU A 207 -1.79 18.38 2.12
N SER A 208 -2.74 19.12 2.68
CA SER A 208 -3.29 20.34 2.09
C SER A 208 -2.20 21.38 1.85
N GLN A 209 -1.30 21.57 2.81
CA GLN A 209 -0.17 22.49 2.66
C GLN A 209 0.82 22.03 1.58
N ARG A 210 1.14 20.73 1.52
CA ARG A 210 2.13 20.16 0.59
C ARG A 210 1.60 20.13 -0.85
N LEU A 211 0.31 19.87 -1.05
CA LEU A 211 -0.33 19.84 -2.36
C LEU A 211 -0.85 21.21 -2.83
N LEU A 212 -0.80 22.26 -2.00
CA LEU A 212 -1.20 23.60 -2.40
C LEU A 212 -0.38 24.08 -3.62
N ILE A 213 -1.09 24.43 -4.70
CA ILE A 213 -0.48 25.09 -5.86
C ILE A 213 -0.48 26.59 -5.59
N ARG A 214 0.70 27.21 -5.61
CA ARG A 214 0.85 28.64 -5.30
C ARG A 214 0.99 29.46 -6.60
N PRO A 215 0.53 30.72 -6.61
CA PRO A 215 0.83 31.63 -7.72
C PRO A 215 2.35 31.75 -7.92
N ASN A 216 2.81 31.72 -9.17
CA ASN A 216 4.23 31.78 -9.55
C ASN A 216 5.09 30.60 -9.05
N GLN A 217 4.48 29.46 -8.71
CA GLN A 217 5.22 28.24 -8.41
C GLN A 217 5.93 27.71 -9.66
N HIS A 218 7.10 27.08 -9.48
CA HIS A 218 7.81 26.44 -10.58
C HIS A 218 6.91 25.39 -11.25
N ARG A 219 6.89 25.37 -12.59
CA ARG A 219 5.99 24.52 -13.39
C ARG A 219 6.06 23.05 -12.99
N ASP A 220 7.26 22.53 -12.73
CA ASP A 220 7.43 21.12 -12.35
C ASP A 220 6.72 20.77 -11.03
N LEU A 221 6.76 21.69 -10.06
CA LEU A 221 6.10 21.50 -8.76
C LEU A 221 4.57 21.56 -8.89
N GLU A 222 4.08 22.46 -9.74
CA GLU A 222 2.65 22.54 -10.08
C GLU A 222 2.18 21.26 -10.79
N LEU A 223 2.99 20.76 -11.72
CA LEU A 223 2.70 19.56 -12.50
C LEU A 223 2.60 18.32 -11.61
N VAL A 224 3.55 18.11 -10.69
CA VAL A 224 3.51 17.02 -9.70
C VAL A 224 2.20 17.04 -8.91
N ARG A 225 1.81 18.21 -8.36
CA ARG A 225 0.58 18.35 -7.56
C ARG A 225 -0.67 18.10 -8.39
N SER A 226 -0.70 18.63 -9.61
CA SER A 226 -1.83 18.46 -10.54
C SER A 226 -2.02 17.00 -10.93
N ARG A 227 -0.92 16.30 -11.24
CA ARG A 227 -0.93 14.86 -11.56
C ARG A 227 -1.47 14.04 -10.39
N LEU A 228 -0.97 14.26 -9.18
CA LEU A 228 -1.45 13.53 -7.99
C LEU A 228 -2.95 13.75 -7.76
N ARG A 229 -3.47 14.96 -7.97
CA ARG A 229 -4.92 15.22 -7.86
C ARG A 229 -5.74 14.53 -8.95
N GLN A 230 -5.20 14.38 -10.16
CA GLN A 230 -5.90 13.75 -11.28
C GLN A 230 -5.84 12.22 -11.24
N CYS A 231 -4.72 11.66 -10.77
CA CYS A 231 -4.46 10.22 -10.78
C CYS A 231 -5.28 9.45 -9.74
N PHE A 232 -5.69 10.09 -8.64
CA PHE A 232 -6.33 9.43 -7.50
C PHE A 232 -7.71 10.03 -7.20
N ARG A 233 -8.73 9.18 -7.03
CA ARG A 233 -10.08 9.60 -6.60
C ARG A 233 -10.09 10.17 -5.19
N LYS A 234 -9.25 9.59 -4.32
CA LYS A 234 -9.11 10.00 -2.92
C LYS A 234 -7.65 9.97 -2.53
N VAL A 235 -7.18 11.07 -1.96
CA VAL A 235 -5.86 11.17 -1.33
C VAL A 235 -6.09 11.64 0.10
N ASN A 236 -5.56 10.91 1.08
CA ASN A 236 -5.53 11.34 2.47
C ASN A 236 -4.15 11.11 3.07
N CYS A 237 -3.94 11.61 4.29
CA CYS A 237 -2.67 11.49 4.99
C CYS A 237 -2.91 11.18 6.47
N PHE A 238 -2.06 10.36 7.06
CA PHE A 238 -2.08 10.00 8.47
C PHE A 238 -0.69 10.19 9.08
N LEU A 239 -0.61 10.93 10.19
CA LEU A 239 0.63 11.15 10.93
C LEU A 239 0.73 10.13 12.07
N MET A 240 1.72 9.24 12.00
CA MET A 240 1.94 8.17 12.96
C MET A 240 3.17 8.51 13.83
N PRO A 241 3.06 8.40 15.17
CA PRO A 241 4.21 8.59 16.07
C PRO A 241 5.27 7.51 15.87
N HIS A 242 6.43 7.71 16.50
CA HIS A 242 7.47 6.67 16.58
C HIS A 242 6.99 5.51 17.48
N PRO A 243 7.22 4.23 17.11
CA PRO A 243 6.69 3.07 17.85
C PRO A 243 7.41 2.76 19.18
N GLY A 244 8.55 3.41 19.42
CA GLY A 244 9.37 3.23 20.62
C GLY A 244 10.76 2.68 20.32
N LEU A 245 11.74 3.02 21.14
CA LEU A 245 13.14 2.57 20.93
C LEU A 245 13.30 1.05 21.08
N LYS A 246 12.42 0.39 21.84
CA LYS A 246 12.42 -1.07 21.95
C LYS A 246 12.10 -1.73 20.61
N VAL A 247 11.17 -1.17 19.85
CA VAL A 247 10.77 -1.66 18.52
C VAL A 247 11.90 -1.52 17.50
N THR A 248 12.67 -0.43 17.57
CA THR A 248 13.70 -0.12 16.57
C THR A 248 15.08 -0.67 16.89
N ASN A 249 15.44 -0.77 18.18
CA ASN A 249 16.80 -1.10 18.59
C ASN A 249 16.99 -2.55 19.10
N ARG A 250 15.91 -3.27 19.45
CA ARG A 250 16.02 -4.65 19.92
C ARG A 250 16.00 -5.64 18.77
N ARG A 251 16.96 -6.57 18.76
CA ARG A 251 17.04 -7.65 17.77
C ARG A 251 16.01 -8.76 18.00
N ASP A 252 15.59 -8.93 19.26
CA ASP A 252 14.67 -9.95 19.74
C ASP A 252 13.22 -9.46 19.82
N PHE A 253 12.93 -8.25 19.34
CA PHE A 253 11.57 -7.75 19.28
C PHE A 253 10.72 -8.58 18.31
N ASP A 254 9.59 -9.10 18.79
CA ASP A 254 8.68 -9.98 18.06
C ASP A 254 7.25 -9.41 17.96
N GLY A 255 7.09 -8.10 18.19
CA GLY A 255 5.83 -7.40 17.95
C GLY A 255 4.84 -7.40 19.11
N ARG A 256 5.25 -7.87 20.30
CA ARG A 256 4.45 -7.73 21.52
C ARG A 256 4.13 -6.26 21.82
N LEU A 257 2.88 -5.99 22.20
CA LEU A 257 2.39 -4.63 22.43
C LEU A 257 2.98 -3.99 23.70
N GLU A 258 3.48 -4.80 24.64
CA GLU A 258 4.08 -4.30 25.90
C GLU A 258 5.38 -3.51 25.65
N ASP A 259 5.99 -3.74 24.49
CA ASP A 259 7.21 -3.10 24.03
C ASP A 259 6.95 -1.96 23.02
N ILE A 260 5.68 -1.64 22.74
CA ILE A 260 5.26 -0.58 21.82
C ILE A 260 4.69 0.59 22.61
N GLU A 261 5.10 1.81 22.25
CA GLU A 261 4.65 3.04 22.89
C GLU A 261 3.14 3.23 22.81
N LYS A 262 2.57 3.81 23.86
CA LYS A 262 1.11 3.98 23.99
C LYS A 262 0.52 4.81 22.85
N ASP A 263 1.15 5.93 22.49
CA ASP A 263 0.63 6.81 21.44
C ASP A 263 0.60 6.11 20.08
N PHE A 264 1.58 5.24 19.80
CA PHE A 264 1.55 4.41 18.59
C PHE A 264 0.38 3.43 18.59
N LYS A 265 0.12 2.76 19.73
CA LYS A 265 -1.04 1.87 19.88
C LYS A 265 -2.37 2.63 19.72
N ASP A 266 -2.46 3.83 20.28
CA ASP A 266 -3.65 4.69 20.17
C ASP A 266 -3.90 5.13 18.72
N GLN A 267 -2.83 5.46 17.97
CA GLN A 267 -2.95 5.85 16.58
C GLN A 267 -3.18 4.64 15.65
N LEU A 268 -2.67 3.45 15.96
CA LEU A 268 -3.06 2.21 15.27
C LEU A 268 -4.57 1.95 15.39
N ASN A 269 -5.14 2.17 16.58
CA ASN A 269 -6.59 2.05 16.83
C ASN A 269 -7.45 3.04 16.05
N LYS A 270 -6.85 4.06 15.43
CA LYS A 270 -7.53 5.00 14.52
C LYS A 270 -7.25 4.65 13.05
N LEU A 271 -5.99 4.40 12.70
CA LEU A 271 -5.56 4.13 11.33
C LEU A 271 -6.23 2.88 10.76
N VAL A 272 -6.13 1.75 11.47
CA VAL A 272 -6.52 0.45 10.89
C VAL A 272 -8.04 0.38 10.66
N PRO A 273 -8.90 0.77 11.62
CA PRO A 273 -10.34 0.80 11.35
C PRO A 273 -10.75 1.76 10.22
N ASP A 274 -10.07 2.89 10.02
CA ASP A 274 -10.37 3.81 8.92
C ASP A 274 -10.02 3.22 7.54
N ILE A 275 -8.89 2.52 7.43
CA ILE A 275 -8.50 1.83 6.18
C ILE A 275 -9.55 0.81 5.75
N PHE A 276 -10.14 0.09 6.71
CA PHE A 276 -11.08 -1.00 6.50
C PHE A 276 -12.55 -0.59 6.74
N ARG A 277 -12.86 0.70 6.74
CA ARG A 277 -14.21 1.20 7.00
C ARG A 277 -15.17 0.76 5.89
N SER A 278 -16.25 0.06 6.27
CA SER A 278 -17.17 -0.58 5.31
C SER A 278 -17.95 0.40 4.43
N ASP A 279 -18.17 1.64 4.89
CA ASP A 279 -18.83 2.72 4.16
C ASP A 279 -17.87 3.55 3.28
N ASN A 280 -16.60 3.15 3.17
CA ASN A 280 -15.66 3.79 2.25
C ASN A 280 -16.01 3.45 0.80
N THR A 281 -16.52 4.43 0.06
CA THR A 281 -16.95 4.29 -1.33
C THR A 281 -15.83 3.93 -2.31
N ASN A 282 -14.56 4.11 -1.92
CA ASN A 282 -13.38 3.75 -2.72
C ASN A 282 -12.81 2.38 -2.38
N PHE A 283 -13.43 1.62 -1.47
CA PHE A 283 -12.83 0.41 -0.92
C PHE A 283 -12.89 -0.80 -1.88
N VAL A 284 -14.02 -0.99 -2.56
CA VAL A 284 -14.17 -2.05 -3.57
C VAL A 284 -13.37 -1.66 -4.82
N LYS A 285 -12.57 -2.58 -5.36
CA LYS A 285 -11.77 -2.33 -6.55
C LYS A 285 -12.67 -2.04 -7.75
N GLU A 286 -12.39 -0.92 -8.38
CA GLU A 286 -13.08 -0.48 -9.59
C GLU A 286 -12.04 -0.23 -10.70
N ILE A 287 -12.36 -0.70 -11.90
CA ILE A 287 -11.59 -0.42 -13.11
C ILE A 287 -12.58 0.03 -14.18
N ASN A 288 -12.34 1.19 -14.79
CA ASN A 288 -13.20 1.77 -15.83
C ASN A 288 -14.68 1.94 -15.46
N GLY A 289 -14.99 2.27 -14.20
CA GLY A 289 -16.37 2.47 -13.76
C GLY A 289 -17.02 1.21 -13.17
N GLU A 290 -16.40 0.04 -13.33
CA GLU A 290 -16.98 -1.24 -12.94
C GLU A 290 -16.29 -1.83 -11.72
N GLN A 291 -17.09 -2.21 -10.72
CA GLN A 291 -16.59 -2.95 -9.56
C GLN A 291 -16.23 -4.37 -10.00
N ILE A 292 -14.97 -4.75 -9.79
CA ILE A 292 -14.47 -6.03 -10.31
C ILE A 292 -14.50 -7.12 -9.24
N THR A 293 -14.60 -8.36 -9.72
CA THR A 293 -14.47 -9.56 -8.89
C THR A 293 -13.02 -9.98 -8.70
N SER A 294 -12.77 -10.87 -7.75
CA SER A 294 -11.47 -11.51 -7.55
C SER A 294 -10.94 -12.22 -8.81
N THR A 295 -11.82 -12.86 -9.59
CA THR A 295 -11.45 -13.56 -10.82
C THR A 295 -11.15 -12.58 -11.96
N GLN A 296 -11.84 -11.45 -12.04
CA GLN A 296 -11.49 -10.38 -12.97
C GLN A 296 -10.15 -9.73 -12.58
N LEU A 297 -9.90 -9.50 -11.29
CA LEU A 297 -8.62 -8.97 -10.80
C LEU A 297 -7.43 -9.86 -11.20
N PHE A 298 -7.62 -11.18 -11.27
CA PHE A 298 -6.60 -12.11 -11.77
C PHE A 298 -6.21 -11.81 -13.22
N GLU A 299 -7.20 -11.64 -14.10
CA GLU A 299 -6.94 -11.32 -15.52
C GLU A 299 -6.32 -9.93 -15.70
N TYR A 300 -6.73 -8.95 -14.89
CA TYR A 300 -6.08 -7.64 -14.87
C TYR A 300 -4.61 -7.73 -14.44
N PHE A 301 -4.29 -8.51 -13.40
CA PHE A 301 -2.90 -8.74 -12.98
C PHE A 301 -2.05 -9.30 -14.11
N ARG A 302 -2.56 -10.32 -14.81
CA ARG A 302 -1.88 -10.94 -15.96
C ARG A 302 -1.66 -9.94 -17.08
N THR A 303 -2.69 -9.17 -17.41
CA THR A 303 -2.67 -8.19 -18.50
C THR A 303 -1.66 -7.09 -18.21
N TYR A 304 -1.70 -6.47 -17.02
CA TYR A 304 -0.75 -5.43 -16.64
C TYR A 304 0.69 -5.94 -16.59
N CYS A 305 0.92 -7.12 -15.99
CA CYS A 305 2.26 -7.73 -16.00
C CYS A 305 2.77 -7.99 -17.43
N ALA A 306 1.92 -8.45 -18.35
CA ALA A 306 2.30 -8.68 -19.74
C ALA A 306 2.66 -7.38 -20.46
N VAL A 307 1.88 -6.31 -20.28
CA VAL A 307 2.15 -4.98 -20.85
C VAL A 307 3.49 -4.43 -20.37
N PHE A 308 3.76 -4.49 -19.07
CA PHE A 308 5.05 -4.02 -18.56
C PHE A 308 6.23 -4.91 -18.99
N ALA A 309 5.99 -6.19 -19.27
CA ALA A 309 7.02 -7.14 -19.70
C ALA A 309 7.28 -7.11 -21.22
N SER A 310 6.36 -6.56 -22.04
CA SER A 310 6.51 -6.55 -23.50
C SER A 310 7.63 -5.62 -23.98
N GLY A 311 7.98 -4.60 -23.18
CA GLY A 311 8.94 -3.57 -23.54
C GLY A 311 8.36 -2.47 -24.44
N ASP A 312 7.04 -2.46 -24.67
CA ASP A 312 6.36 -1.45 -25.48
C ASP A 312 6.24 -0.10 -24.77
N LEU A 313 6.31 -0.10 -23.44
CA LEU A 313 6.30 1.12 -22.65
C LEU A 313 7.66 1.83 -22.72
N PRO A 314 7.68 3.18 -22.79
CA PRO A 314 8.94 3.92 -22.76
C PRO A 314 9.70 3.60 -21.48
N SER A 315 11.04 3.52 -21.59
CA SER A 315 11.85 3.31 -20.41
C SER A 315 11.62 4.45 -19.40
N PRO A 316 11.56 4.20 -18.09
CA PRO A 316 11.34 5.23 -17.09
C PRO A 316 12.44 6.31 -17.10
N LYS A 317 13.64 5.99 -17.61
CA LYS A 317 14.69 7.00 -17.86
C LYS A 317 14.28 8.02 -18.92
N ALA A 318 13.65 7.57 -20.01
CA ALA A 318 13.16 8.45 -21.07
C ALA A 318 11.97 9.32 -20.63
N MET A 319 11.33 9.01 -19.50
CA MET A 319 10.30 9.86 -18.89
C MET A 319 10.88 10.91 -17.94
N LEU A 320 12.15 10.77 -17.53
CA LEU A 320 12.87 11.70 -16.66
C LEU A 320 13.69 12.73 -17.46
N GLU A 321 13.92 12.47 -18.75
CA GLU A 321 14.56 13.37 -19.73
C GLU A 321 13.54 14.27 -20.43
#